data_AF-A0A085NU25-F1
#
_entry.id   AF-A0A085NU25-F1
#
_cell.length_a   1.000
_cell.length_b   1.000
_cell.length_c   1.000
_cell.angle_alpha   90.00
_cell.angle_beta   90.00
_cell.angle_gamma   90.00
#
_symmetry.space_group_name_H-M   'P 1'
#
loop_
_entity.id
_entity.type
_entity.pdbx_description
1 polymer ?
#
loop_
_entity_poly.entity_id
_entity_poly.type
_entity_poly.pdbx_seq_one_letter_code
_entity_poly.pdbx_strand_id
1 'polypeptide(L)'
;MEVTHWLRTFILLMNIILTEVLKCNICSIREGIDQAVTSDNLRIVTDLRRPYCSGGHEEIECNDYQDACIKMVVYLLDDGKYWLAKGCTNRMPFIPTGCHQTQTEMQEVGMDSVHRPGLFRAFSGTAMQDVCICETNNCNASFLPATNILKIFLPLALLCAWHY
;
A
#
# COMPACT_ATOMS: atom_id res chain seq x y z
N MET A 1 6.29 6.38 -51.14
CA MET A 1 5.16 6.52 -50.20
C MET A 1 4.90 5.28 -49.34
N GLU A 2 5.55 4.14 -49.60
CA GLU A 2 5.29 2.89 -48.84
C GLU A 2 6.04 2.82 -47.49
N VAL A 3 7.26 3.36 -47.40
CA VAL A 3 8.11 3.29 -46.20
C VAL A 3 7.47 3.95 -44.97
N THR A 4 6.71 5.03 -45.16
CA THR A 4 6.01 5.74 -44.07
C THR A 4 4.82 4.96 -43.54
N HIS A 5 4.23 4.05 -44.34
CA HIS A 5 3.12 3.21 -43.92
C HIS A 5 3.63 2.08 -43.01
N TRP A 6 4.68 1.38 -43.44
CA TRP A 6 5.34 0.35 -42.62
C TRP A 6 5.86 0.89 -41.29
N LEU A 7 6.44 2.09 -41.28
CA LEU A 7 6.91 2.75 -40.06
C LEU A 7 5.74 3.05 -39.09
N ARG A 8 4.60 3.52 -39.60
CA ARG A 8 3.40 3.79 -38.79
C ARG A 8 2.78 2.51 -38.23
N THR A 9 2.68 1.46 -39.05
CA THR A 9 2.17 0.16 -38.60
C THR A 9 3.11 -0.46 -37.55
N PHE A 10 4.42 -0.33 -37.73
CA PHE A 10 5.42 -0.78 -36.76
C PHE A 10 5.34 0.01 -35.45
N ILE A 11 5.21 1.34 -35.49
CA ILE A 11 5.02 2.17 -34.29
C ILE A 11 3.73 1.79 -33.55
N LEU A 12 2.63 1.53 -34.27
CA LEU A 12 1.37 1.07 -33.66
C LEU A 12 1.52 -0.32 -33.03
N LEU A 13 2.21 -1.25 -33.70
CA LEU A 13 2.49 -2.58 -33.15
C LEU A 13 3.41 -2.52 -31.91
N MET A 14 4.44 -1.68 -31.91
CA MET A 14 5.34 -1.51 -30.76
C MET A 14 4.63 -0.87 -29.56
N ASN A 15 3.66 0.03 -29.77
CA ASN A 15 2.82 0.59 -28.70
C ASN A 15 1.84 -0.44 -28.11
N ILE A 16 1.43 -1.46 -28.88
CA ILE A 16 0.57 -2.55 -28.39
C ILE A 16 1.37 -3.56 -27.54
N ILE A 17 2.67 -3.72 -27.82
CA ILE A 17 3.53 -4.73 -27.17
C ILE A 17 4.04 -4.29 -25.79
N LEU A 18 4.01 -2.99 -25.47
CA LEU A 18 4.48 -2.46 -24.18
C LEU A 18 3.32 -2.28 -23.16
N THR A 19 2.54 -3.33 -22.91
CA THR A 19 1.71 -3.37 -21.70
C THR A 19 2.57 -3.83 -20.53
N GLU A 20 3.27 -2.90 -19.89
CA GLU A 20 3.95 -3.20 -18.62
C GLU A 20 2.89 -3.49 -17.56
N VAL A 21 2.91 -4.72 -17.02
CA VAL A 21 2.05 -5.11 -15.89
C VAL A 21 2.55 -4.39 -14.64
N LEU A 22 1.63 -3.72 -13.93
CA LEU A 22 1.97 -2.99 -12.70
C LEU A 22 2.51 -3.95 -11.65
N LYS A 23 3.58 -3.54 -10.97
CA LYS A 23 4.19 -4.30 -9.87
C LYS A 23 4.10 -3.55 -8.56
N CYS A 24 3.77 -4.26 -7.48
CA CYS A 24 3.66 -3.67 -6.14
C CYS A 24 4.41 -4.52 -5.11
N ASN A 25 4.73 -3.92 -3.96
CA ASN A 25 5.31 -4.66 -2.84
C ASN A 25 4.22 -5.18 -1.91
N ILE A 26 4.42 -6.38 -1.37
CA ILE A 26 3.71 -6.90 -0.19
C ILE A 26 4.69 -7.15 0.95
N CYS A 27 4.19 -7.42 2.16
CA CYS A 27 5.05 -7.81 3.28
C CYS A 27 5.46 -9.27 3.16
N SER A 28 6.74 -9.61 3.19
CA SER A 28 7.17 -11.01 3.34
C SER A 28 6.81 -11.52 4.73
N ILE A 29 6.27 -12.75 4.81
CA ILE A 29 5.81 -13.38 6.06
C ILE A 29 6.90 -14.31 6.56
N ARG A 30 7.23 -14.23 7.86
CA ARG A 30 7.99 -15.28 8.54
C ARG A 30 7.04 -16.29 9.17
N GLU A 31 7.07 -17.53 8.71
CA GLU A 31 6.20 -18.60 9.22
C GLU A 31 6.31 -18.71 10.76
N GLY A 32 5.16 -18.77 11.42
CA GLY A 32 5.05 -18.90 12.87
C GLY A 32 5.33 -17.64 13.69
N ILE A 33 5.70 -16.52 13.06
CA ILE A 33 5.95 -15.23 13.73
C ILE A 33 4.90 -14.20 13.32
N ASP A 34 4.70 -14.00 12.02
CA ASP A 34 3.81 -12.97 11.52
C ASP A 34 2.41 -13.57 11.31
N GLN A 35 1.38 -12.89 11.83
CA GLN A 35 -0.01 -13.21 11.51
C GLN A 35 -0.41 -12.42 10.27
N ALA A 36 -0.73 -13.11 9.18
CA ALA A 36 -1.05 -12.45 7.93
C ALA A 36 -2.19 -13.13 7.19
N VAL A 37 -3.03 -12.31 6.55
CA VAL A 37 -4.09 -12.74 5.64
C VAL A 37 -3.76 -12.17 4.27
N THR A 38 -3.78 -13.03 3.24
CA THR A 38 -3.55 -12.62 1.84
C THR A 38 -4.80 -12.88 1.03
N SER A 39 -5.25 -11.89 0.27
CA SER A 39 -6.39 -11.98 -0.65
C SER A 39 -6.11 -11.10 -1.86
N ASP A 40 -6.30 -11.62 -3.08
CA ASP A 40 -6.19 -10.85 -4.34
C ASP A 40 -4.98 -9.91 -4.42
N ASN A 41 -3.77 -10.43 -4.22
CA ASN A 41 -2.53 -9.64 -4.28
C ASN A 41 -2.44 -8.50 -3.24
N LEU A 42 -3.27 -8.53 -2.21
CA LEU A 42 -3.21 -7.69 -1.03
C LEU A 42 -2.90 -8.56 0.19
N ARG A 43 -1.87 -8.18 0.96
CA ARG A 43 -1.51 -8.88 2.19
C ARG A 43 -1.63 -7.95 3.38
N ILE A 44 -2.38 -8.39 4.38
CA ILE A 44 -2.60 -7.71 5.65
C ILE A 44 -1.82 -8.47 6.71
N VAL A 45 -0.87 -7.79 7.37
CA VAL A 45 -0.15 -8.32 8.53
C VAL A 45 -0.71 -7.67 9.78
N THR A 46 -1.16 -8.48 10.73
CA THR A 46 -1.79 -8.03 11.97
C THR A 46 -0.80 -8.10 13.14
N ASP A 47 -1.21 -7.55 14.28
CA ASP A 47 -0.48 -7.67 15.55
C ASP A 47 0.97 -7.13 15.56
N LEU A 48 1.27 -6.17 14.69
CA LEU A 48 2.58 -5.57 14.60
C LEU A 48 2.83 -4.60 15.75
N ARG A 49 4.04 -4.65 16.33
CA ARG A 49 4.49 -3.67 17.33
C ARG A 49 4.83 -2.30 16.73
N ARG A 50 5.10 -2.26 15.43
CA ARG A 50 5.50 -1.07 14.68
C ARG A 50 4.97 -1.19 13.25
N PRO A 51 4.72 -0.08 12.53
CA PRO A 51 4.06 -0.10 11.22
C PRO A 51 5.01 -0.48 10.07
N TYR A 52 5.72 -1.59 10.18
CA TYR A 52 6.60 -2.12 9.14
C TYR A 52 6.54 -3.65 9.02
N CYS A 53 6.88 -4.16 7.84
CA CYS A 53 6.98 -5.59 7.59
C CYS A 53 8.26 -6.14 8.22
N SER A 54 8.14 -6.96 9.28
CA SER A 54 9.29 -7.58 9.97
C SER A 54 10.10 -8.52 9.07
N GLY A 55 9.43 -9.19 8.12
CA GLY A 55 10.04 -10.08 7.14
C GLY A 55 10.68 -9.38 5.95
N GLY A 56 10.49 -8.07 5.77
CA GLY A 56 10.88 -7.34 4.57
C GLY A 56 9.76 -7.24 3.55
N HIS A 57 10.13 -7.03 2.29
CA HIS A 57 9.20 -6.85 1.17
C HIS A 57 9.48 -7.85 0.05
N GLU A 58 8.42 -8.27 -0.61
CA GLU A 58 8.48 -9.02 -1.86
C GLU A 58 7.65 -8.31 -2.93
N GLU A 59 8.15 -8.34 -4.16
CA GLU A 59 7.49 -7.80 -5.34
C GLU A 59 6.48 -8.83 -5.87
N ILE A 60 5.31 -8.34 -6.28
CA ILE A 60 4.29 -9.12 -6.97
C ILE A 60 3.78 -8.37 -8.20
N GLU A 61 3.31 -9.13 -9.18
CA GLU A 61 2.64 -8.60 -10.37
C GLU A 61 1.13 -8.45 -10.09
N CYS A 62 0.58 -7.29 -10.42
CA CYS A 62 -0.83 -7.01 -10.25
C CYS A 62 -1.66 -7.64 -11.38
N ASN A 63 -2.91 -7.99 -11.06
CA ASN A 63 -3.84 -8.49 -12.08
C ASN A 63 -4.29 -7.36 -13.01
N ASP A 64 -4.84 -7.71 -14.19
CA ASP A 64 -5.25 -6.73 -15.22
C ASP A 64 -6.26 -5.66 -14.74
N TYR A 65 -7.03 -5.96 -13.69
CA TYR A 65 -8.01 -5.04 -13.09
C TYR A 65 -7.45 -4.21 -11.93
N GLN A 66 -6.20 -4.43 -11.55
CA GLN A 66 -5.50 -3.74 -10.46
C GLN A 66 -4.52 -2.73 -11.05
N ASP A 67 -4.93 -1.47 -11.08
CA ASP A 67 -4.22 -0.36 -11.68
C ASP A 67 -3.48 0.53 -10.66
N ALA A 68 -3.44 0.13 -9.38
CA ALA A 68 -2.73 0.86 -8.34
C ALA A 68 -2.11 -0.03 -7.26
N CYS A 69 -1.06 0.47 -6.62
CA CYS A 69 -0.53 -0.08 -5.37
C CYS A 69 -1.16 0.61 -4.17
N ILE A 70 -1.41 -0.17 -3.12
CA ILE A 70 -1.91 0.31 -1.83
C ILE A 70 -0.94 0.02 -0.70
N LYS A 71 -0.90 0.93 0.26
CA LYS A 71 -0.36 0.75 1.60
C LYS A 71 -1.36 1.30 2.61
N MET A 72 -1.73 0.51 3.60
CA MET A 72 -2.65 0.91 4.65
C MET A 72 -2.05 0.57 6.00
N VAL A 73 -1.99 1.54 6.90
CA VAL A 73 -1.59 1.35 8.29
C VAL A 73 -2.80 1.60 9.16
N VAL A 74 -3.15 0.64 10.01
CA VAL A 74 -4.19 0.81 11.03
C VAL A 74 -3.51 0.76 12.38
N TYR A 75 -3.76 1.75 13.23
CA TYR A 75 -3.37 1.73 14.62
C TYR A 75 -4.60 1.45 15.49
N LEU A 76 -4.57 0.32 16.20
CA LEU A 76 -5.61 -0.06 17.15
C LEU A 76 -5.30 0.61 18.48
N LEU A 77 -6.15 1.57 18.87
CA LEU A 77 -5.91 2.39 20.07
C LEU A 77 -5.99 1.57 21.35
N ASP A 78 -6.84 0.54 21.38
CA ASP A 78 -7.09 -0.27 22.57
C ASP A 78 -5.92 -1.23 22.89
N ASP A 79 -5.32 -1.82 21.87
CA ASP A 79 -4.23 -2.80 22.01
C ASP A 79 -2.83 -2.20 21.84
N GLY A 80 -2.72 -0.96 21.34
CA GLY A 80 -1.45 -0.32 21.02
C GLY A 80 -0.67 -1.04 19.91
N LYS A 81 -1.37 -1.78 19.04
CA LYS A 81 -0.79 -2.55 17.93
C LYS A 81 -1.13 -1.94 16.59
N TYR A 82 -0.38 -2.35 15.57
CA TYR A 82 -0.58 -1.95 14.19
C TYR A 82 -0.99 -3.12 13.33
N TRP A 83 -1.86 -2.85 12.36
CA TRP A 83 -2.02 -3.68 11.18
C TRP A 83 -1.45 -2.94 9.97
N LEU A 84 -0.81 -3.69 9.07
CA LEU A 84 -0.21 -3.17 7.86
C LEU A 84 -0.70 -3.98 6.68
N ALA A 85 -1.44 -3.34 5.78
CA ALA A 85 -1.76 -3.90 4.48
C ALA A 85 -0.87 -3.30 3.40
N LYS A 86 -0.34 -4.15 2.52
CA LYS A 86 0.37 -3.74 1.30
C LYS A 86 0.01 -4.67 0.15
N GLY A 87 -0.09 -4.12 -1.06
CA GLY A 87 -0.28 -4.90 -2.28
C GLY A 87 -0.90 -4.14 -3.42
N CYS A 88 -1.57 -4.87 -4.31
CA CYS A 88 -2.29 -4.34 -5.45
C CYS A 88 -3.75 -4.01 -5.06
N THR A 89 -4.30 -2.97 -5.67
CA THR A 89 -5.71 -2.58 -5.56
C THR A 89 -6.20 -2.09 -6.91
N ASN A 90 -7.52 -2.05 -7.08
CA ASN A 90 -8.13 -1.21 -8.10
C ASN A 90 -8.28 0.23 -7.57
N ARG A 91 -8.24 1.19 -8.48
CA ARG A 91 -8.53 2.59 -8.19
C ARG A 91 -9.97 2.74 -7.73
N MET A 92 -10.15 3.25 -6.53
CA MET A 92 -11.46 3.58 -6.00
C MET A 92 -11.80 5.02 -6.43
N PRO A 93 -12.94 5.28 -7.08
CA PRO A 93 -13.23 6.57 -7.71
C PRO A 93 -13.26 7.77 -6.74
N PHE A 94 -13.36 7.53 -5.43
CA PHE A 94 -13.47 8.56 -4.40
C PHE A 94 -12.22 8.70 -3.51
N ILE A 95 -11.19 7.87 -3.70
CA ILE A 95 -9.96 7.95 -2.93
C ILE A 95 -8.87 8.55 -3.82
N PRO A 96 -8.38 9.77 -3.52
CA PRO A 96 -7.32 10.37 -4.31
C PRO A 96 -6.03 9.54 -4.21
N THR A 97 -5.21 9.60 -5.25
CA THR A 97 -3.81 9.15 -5.16
C THR A 97 -3.05 10.02 -4.16
N GLY A 98 -2.16 9.40 -3.39
CA GLY A 98 -1.52 10.02 -2.23
C GLY A 98 -1.94 9.36 -0.92
N CYS A 99 -1.46 9.92 0.19
CA CYS A 99 -1.73 9.41 1.53
C CYS A 99 -2.81 10.24 2.21
N HIS A 100 -3.80 9.55 2.76
CA HIS A 100 -4.93 10.14 3.46
C HIS A 100 -5.13 9.44 4.81
N GLN A 101 -5.13 10.24 5.87
CA GLN A 101 -5.47 9.77 7.20
C GLN A 101 -6.98 9.86 7.40
N THR A 102 -7.59 8.76 7.80
CA THR A 102 -9.02 8.66 8.13
C THR A 102 -9.16 8.02 9.50
N GLN A 103 -10.01 8.59 10.35
CA GLN A 103 -10.41 7.93 11.59
C GLN A 103 -11.54 6.96 11.26
N THR A 104 -11.39 5.69 11.62
CA THR A 104 -12.38 4.67 11.34
C THR A 104 -12.79 3.96 12.63
N GLU A 105 -14.08 3.67 12.75
CA GLU A 105 -14.58 2.76 13.79
C GLU A 105 -14.39 1.34 13.27
N MET A 106 -13.64 0.52 14.01
CA MET A 106 -13.48 -0.88 13.71
C MET A 106 -14.54 -1.67 14.47
N GLN A 107 -15.25 -2.53 13.74
CA GLN A 107 -16.16 -3.48 14.33
C GLN A 107 -15.68 -4.89 14.00
N GLU A 108 -15.07 -5.55 14.98
CA GLU A 108 -14.73 -6.96 14.86
C GLU A 108 -15.90 -7.80 15.35
N VAL A 109 -16.32 -8.78 14.54
CA VAL A 109 -17.35 -9.75 14.92
C VAL A 109 -16.67 -11.09 15.15
N GLY A 110 -16.36 -11.39 16.41
CA GLY A 110 -15.77 -12.65 16.83
C GLY A 110 -16.82 -13.61 17.40
N MET A 111 -16.67 -14.90 17.10
CA MET A 111 -17.44 -15.96 17.77
C MET A 111 -16.71 -16.36 19.06
N ASP A 112 -17.28 -16.05 20.21
CA ASP A 112 -16.67 -16.36 21.52
C ASP A 112 -16.79 -17.86 21.81
N SER A 113 -15.70 -18.61 21.61
CA SER A 113 -15.64 -20.05 21.85
C SER A 113 -15.41 -20.41 23.32
N VAL A 114 -15.07 -19.44 24.17
CA VAL A 114 -14.56 -19.69 25.53
C VAL A 114 -15.65 -19.52 26.59
N HIS A 115 -16.57 -18.57 26.43
CA HIS A 115 -17.56 -18.27 27.49
C HIS A 115 -19.01 -18.63 27.14
N ARG A 116 -19.43 -18.52 25.87
CA ARG A 116 -20.79 -18.90 25.42
C ARG A 116 -20.81 -19.27 23.93
N PRO A 117 -20.85 -20.55 23.56
CA PRO A 117 -20.93 -20.93 22.15
C PRO A 117 -22.23 -20.37 21.54
N GLY A 118 -22.10 -19.55 20.50
CA GLY A 118 -23.22 -18.97 19.75
C GLY A 118 -23.50 -17.48 19.98
N LEU A 119 -22.78 -16.80 20.88
CA LEU A 119 -22.89 -15.34 21.03
C LEU A 119 -21.79 -14.63 20.23
N PHE A 120 -22.18 -13.94 19.15
CA PHE A 120 -21.28 -13.02 18.44
C PHE A 120 -21.02 -11.81 19.33
N ARG A 121 -19.77 -11.60 19.76
CA ARG A 121 -19.36 -10.35 20.40
C ARG A 121 -18.88 -9.41 19.30
N ALA A 122 -19.58 -8.30 19.14
CA ALA A 122 -19.08 -7.17 18.37
C ALA A 122 -18.17 -6.37 19.29
N PHE A 123 -16.87 -6.35 19.00
CA PHE A 123 -15.94 -5.42 19.62
C PHE A 123 -15.92 -4.15 18.76
N SER A 124 -16.37 -3.04 19.32
CA SER A 124 -16.24 -1.71 18.72
C SER A 124 -14.98 -1.05 19.27
N GLY A 125 -13.96 -0.90 18.44
CA GLY A 125 -12.72 -0.22 18.77
C GLY A 125 -12.57 1.06 17.95
N THR A 126 -11.83 2.04 18.49
CA THR A 126 -11.42 3.21 17.69
C THR A 126 -10.09 2.91 17.02
N ALA A 127 -10.00 3.16 15.71
CA ALA A 127 -8.79 2.94 14.93
C ALA A 127 -8.41 4.19 14.14
N MET A 128 -7.11 4.45 14.06
CA MET A 128 -6.56 5.45 13.14
C MET A 128 -6.02 4.74 11.91
N GLN A 129 -6.51 5.12 10.74
CA GLN A 129 -6.13 4.51 9.47
C GLN A 129 -5.42 5.52 8.59
N ASP A 130 -4.26 5.15 8.06
CA ASP A 130 -3.53 5.90 7.04
C ASP A 130 -3.48 5.07 5.76
N VAL A 131 -4.08 5.57 4.68
CA VAL A 131 -4.20 4.88 3.40
C VAL A 131 -3.44 5.67 2.34
N CYS A 132 -2.45 5.02 1.71
CA CYS A 132 -1.69 5.55 0.60
C CYS A 132 -1.95 4.74 -0.67
N ILE A 133 -2.29 5.43 -1.76
CA ILE A 133 -2.48 4.83 -3.10
C ILE A 133 -1.53 5.49 -4.10
N CYS A 134 -0.91 4.69 -4.97
CA CYS A 134 0.01 5.16 -6.01
C CYS A 134 0.03 4.25 -7.23
N GLU A 135 0.41 4.76 -8.40
CA GLU A 135 0.20 4.12 -9.72
C GLU A 135 1.51 3.72 -10.41
N THR A 136 2.65 3.76 -9.71
CA THR A 136 3.96 3.41 -10.27
C THR A 136 4.52 2.14 -9.66
N ASN A 137 5.36 1.43 -10.42
CA ASN A 137 5.97 0.19 -9.95
C ASN A 137 6.65 0.38 -8.58
N ASN A 138 6.28 -0.48 -7.62
CA ASN A 138 6.86 -0.56 -6.28
C ASN A 138 6.75 0.72 -5.42
N CYS A 139 5.87 1.65 -5.77
CA CYS A 139 5.71 2.93 -5.07
C CYS A 139 5.31 2.79 -3.60
N ASN A 140 4.64 1.67 -3.25
CA ASN A 140 4.22 1.36 -1.88
C ASN A 140 5.34 0.77 -1.00
N ALA A 141 6.60 0.72 -1.48
CA ALA A 141 7.77 0.33 -0.68
C ALA A 141 7.95 1.25 0.53
N SER A 142 7.81 2.56 0.32
CA SER A 142 8.16 3.61 1.27
C SER A 142 7.43 3.49 2.60
N PHE A 143 8.19 3.58 3.68
CA PHE A 143 7.67 3.57 5.06
C PHE A 143 7.13 4.91 5.52
N LEU A 144 7.56 6.00 4.90
CA LEU A 144 7.23 7.34 5.34
C LEU A 144 6.07 7.91 4.50
N PRO A 145 5.09 8.60 5.11
CA PRO A 145 4.30 9.55 4.35
C PRO A 145 5.30 10.48 3.66
N ALA A 146 5.06 10.80 2.39
CA ALA A 146 5.93 11.70 1.63
C ALA A 146 5.85 13.13 2.18
N THR A 147 6.28 13.37 3.41
CA THR A 147 6.55 14.69 3.95
C THR A 147 7.83 15.17 3.28
N ASN A 148 7.69 15.71 2.06
CA ASN A 148 8.51 16.77 1.45
C ASN A 148 9.94 16.92 2.02
N ILE A 149 10.74 15.84 2.02
CA ILE A 149 12.13 15.88 2.51
C ILE A 149 12.94 16.86 1.66
N LEU A 150 12.55 17.03 0.38
CA LEU A 150 13.12 18.00 -0.54
C LEU A 150 12.98 19.46 -0.08
N LYS A 151 11.95 19.80 0.72
CA LYS A 151 11.73 21.17 1.22
C LYS A 151 12.66 21.56 2.37
N ILE A 152 13.31 20.59 3.02
CA ILE A 152 14.28 20.86 4.10
C ILE A 152 15.69 21.08 3.52
N PHE A 153 16.03 20.42 2.41
CA PHE A 153 17.35 20.54 1.80
C PHE A 153 17.53 21.79 0.91
N LEU A 154 16.46 22.33 0.32
CA LEU A 154 16.51 23.57 -0.46
C LEU A 154 17.00 24.80 0.35
N PRO A 155 16.48 25.09 1.56
CA PRO A 155 16.95 26.23 2.34
C PRO A 155 18.36 26.05 2.88
N LEU A 156 18.80 24.82 3.18
CA LEU A 156 20.19 24.56 3.60
C LEU A 156 21.19 24.80 2.47
N ALA A 157 20.87 24.38 1.24
CA ALA A 157 21.72 24.62 0.07
C ALA A 157 21.84 26.12 -0.26
N LEU A 158 20.76 26.90 -0.08
CA LEU A 158 20.77 28.35 -0.26
C LEU A 158 21.58 29.08 0.83
N LEU A 159 21.55 28.59 2.08
CA LEU A 159 22.38 29.13 3.17
C LEU A 159 23.88 28.85 2.95
N CYS A 160 24.24 27.68 2.43
CA CYS A 160 25.62 27.37 2.09
C CYS A 160 26.15 28.17 0.89
N ALA A 161 25.28 28.50 -0.08
CA ALA A 161 25.64 29.33 -1.23
C ALA A 161 25.77 30.83 -0.92
N TRP A 162 25.20 31.30 0.20
CA TRP A 162 25.32 32.69 0.67
C TRP A 162 26.54 32.95 1.55
N HIS A 163 27.20 31.91 2.04
CA HIS A 163 28.34 32.01 2.96
C HIS A 163 29.71 31.82 2.27
N TYR A 164 29.75 31.82 0.94
CA TYR A 164 30.97 31.80 0.11
C TYR A 164 31.06 33.05 -0.77
#